data_AF-A0A8B8Q7Y8-F1
#
_entry.id   AF-A0A8B8Q7Y8-F1
#
_cell.length_a   1.000
_cell.length_b   1.000
_cell.length_c   1.000
_cell.angle_alpha   90.00
_cell.angle_beta   90.00
_cell.angle_gamma   90.00
#
_symmetry.space_group_name_H-M   'P 1'
#
loop_
_entity.id
_entity.type
_entity.pdbx_description
1 polymer ?
#
loop_
_entity_poly.entity_id
_entity_poly.type
_entity_poly.pdbx_seq_one_letter_code
_entity_poly.pdbx_strand_id
1 'polypeptide(L)'
;MAACLCSAKLIAAFFLLSAVPFAYLISLELSPPSTHVFHYHSSGFLRECAKWDDPRRRFLVSFLEGGVGQVPVPDDYSPGPSAVLEEATVVKDADLAGNASLGLAVDGERGRLLVAVADVIGNRYSAVAAYDLSTWKRTFLTQLSGPSKWVREREREREITDIKIWEYEDRSQIHTRPAPKSAPTRILSLVYLNHMFGLGYPRKKHALVEAVFST
;
A
#
# COMPACT_ATOMS: atom_id res chain seq x y z
N MET A 1 19.25 -22.42 -31.74
CA MET A 1 19.62 -21.00 -31.88
C MET A 1 19.62 -20.38 -30.50
N ALA A 2 20.78 -20.30 -29.85
CA ALA A 2 20.95 -19.67 -28.54
C ALA A 2 21.49 -18.25 -28.76
N ALA A 3 20.69 -17.25 -28.43
CA ALA A 3 21.07 -15.84 -28.58
C ALA A 3 22.17 -15.50 -27.56
N CYS A 4 23.32 -15.08 -28.07
CA CYS A 4 24.46 -14.58 -27.32
C CYS A 4 24.15 -13.17 -26.80
N LEU A 5 23.43 -13.06 -25.67
CA LEU A 5 23.06 -11.79 -25.03
C LEU A 5 24.07 -11.31 -23.96
N CYS A 6 25.22 -11.96 -23.82
CA CYS A 6 26.16 -11.75 -22.72
C CYS A 6 27.50 -11.11 -23.13
N SER A 7 27.51 -10.19 -24.10
CA SER A 7 28.70 -9.36 -24.34
C SER A 7 28.73 -8.23 -23.30
N ALA A 8 29.84 -8.08 -22.57
CA ALA A 8 30.03 -7.00 -21.60
C ALA A 8 29.76 -5.61 -22.22
N LYS A 9 29.98 -5.45 -23.53
CA LYS A 9 29.68 -4.23 -24.28
C LYS A 9 28.17 -3.99 -24.45
N LEU A 10 27.37 -5.04 -24.65
CA LEU A 10 25.90 -4.93 -24.74
C LEU A 10 25.29 -4.62 -23.37
N ILE A 11 25.81 -5.24 -22.31
CA ILE A 11 25.40 -4.95 -20.94
C ILE A 11 25.74 -3.49 -20.57
N ALA A 12 26.95 -3.03 -20.86
CA ALA A 12 27.35 -1.64 -20.63
C ALA A 12 26.50 -0.65 -21.44
N ALA A 13 26.21 -0.94 -22.71
CA ALA A 13 25.33 -0.11 -23.52
C ALA A 13 23.90 -0.04 -22.95
N PHE A 14 23.35 -1.17 -22.47
CA PHE A 14 22.04 -1.20 -21.82
C PHE A 14 22.04 -0.35 -20.54
N PHE A 15 23.06 -0.45 -19.69
CA PHE A 15 23.16 0.39 -18.50
C PHE A 15 23.21 1.89 -18.84
N LEU A 16 24.05 2.29 -19.81
CA LEU A 16 24.14 3.69 -20.23
C LEU A 16 22.83 4.21 -20.83
N LEU A 17 22.16 3.42 -21.66
CA LEU A 17 20.86 3.79 -22.24
C LEU A 17 19.77 3.85 -21.17
N SER A 18 19.78 2.95 -20.19
CA SER A 18 18.84 2.98 -19.06
C SER A 18 19.10 4.16 -18.12
N ALA A 19 20.33 4.65 -18.02
CA ALA A 19 20.67 5.78 -17.17
C ALA A 19 19.97 7.08 -17.61
N VAL A 20 19.64 7.23 -18.89
CA VAL A 20 18.93 8.42 -19.41
C VAL A 20 17.53 8.57 -18.83
N PRO A 21 16.60 7.59 -18.93
CA PRO A 21 15.30 7.70 -18.30
C PRO A 21 15.39 7.78 -16.77
N PHE A 22 16.33 7.07 -16.12
CA PHE A 22 16.53 7.21 -14.67
C PHE A 22 16.99 8.61 -14.27
N ALA A 23 17.94 9.20 -14.98
CA ALA A 23 18.40 10.58 -14.75
C ALA A 23 17.29 11.59 -15.00
N TYR A 24 16.47 11.38 -16.03
CA TYR A 24 15.30 12.21 -16.31
C TYR A 24 14.28 12.15 -15.16
N LEU A 25 13.95 10.94 -14.67
CA LEU A 25 13.08 10.76 -13.50
C LEU A 25 13.65 11.44 -12.25
N ILE A 26 14.95 11.27 -11.98
CA ILE A 26 15.62 11.95 -10.85
C ILE A 26 15.55 13.47 -11.01
N SER A 27 15.75 13.99 -12.22
CA SER A 27 15.68 15.43 -12.51
C SER A 27 14.27 15.98 -12.26
N LEU A 28 13.22 15.22 -12.63
CA LEU A 28 11.84 15.58 -12.35
C LEU A 28 11.55 15.60 -10.84
N GLU A 29 12.00 14.58 -10.09
CA GLU A 29 11.84 14.50 -8.63
C GLU A 29 12.62 15.60 -7.87
N LEU A 30 13.75 16.07 -8.41
CA LEU A 30 14.54 17.15 -7.81
C LEU A 30 14.10 18.55 -8.26
N SER A 31 13.31 18.65 -9.33
CA SER A 31 12.89 19.94 -9.86
C SER A 31 11.99 20.66 -8.83
N PRO A 32 12.15 21.99 -8.64
CA PRO A 32 11.30 22.74 -7.75
C PRO A 32 9.84 22.57 -8.17
N PRO A 33 8.98 22.00 -7.31
CA PRO A 33 7.59 21.77 -7.65
C PRO A 33 6.89 23.11 -7.83
N SER A 34 6.03 23.21 -8.85
CA SER A 34 5.20 24.38 -9.07
C SER A 34 4.02 24.48 -8.10
N THR A 35 3.83 23.48 -7.23
CA THR A 35 2.72 23.35 -6.29
C THR A 35 3.21 23.24 -4.84
N HIS A 36 2.28 23.34 -3.88
CA HIS A 36 2.60 23.18 -2.47
C HIS A 36 3.09 21.77 -2.18
N VAL A 37 4.19 21.70 -1.43
CA VAL A 37 4.80 20.44 -1.00
C VAL A 37 4.92 20.39 0.50
N PHE A 38 4.41 19.31 1.08
CA PHE A 38 4.51 19.02 2.50
C PHE A 38 5.64 18.04 2.72
N HIS A 39 6.71 18.52 3.35
CA HIS A 39 7.79 17.66 3.78
C HIS A 39 7.46 17.03 5.13
N TYR A 40 7.71 15.74 5.27
CA TYR A 40 7.51 15.04 6.54
C TYR A 40 8.58 13.98 6.80
N HIS A 41 8.75 13.63 8.06
CA HIS A 41 9.62 12.58 8.52
C HIS A 41 8.86 11.27 8.74
N SER A 42 9.50 10.18 8.38
CA SER A 42 8.94 8.83 8.45
C SER A 42 9.85 7.82 9.10
N SER A 43 9.25 6.76 9.64
CA SER A 43 9.97 5.63 10.23
C SER A 43 10.41 4.57 9.21
N GLY A 44 9.69 4.41 8.10
CA GLY A 44 9.87 3.36 7.11
C GLY A 44 10.57 3.80 5.82
N PHE A 45 10.58 2.96 4.78
CA PHE A 45 11.19 3.31 3.49
C PHE A 45 10.18 3.68 2.41
N LEU A 46 9.02 3.01 2.37
CA LEU A 46 8.14 3.04 1.21
C LEU A 46 6.70 3.32 1.64
N ARG A 47 6.20 4.49 1.23
CA ARG A 47 4.80 4.85 1.32
C ARG A 47 4.19 4.62 -0.03
N GLU A 48 3.09 3.89 -0.06
CA GLU A 48 2.50 3.49 -1.32
C GLU A 48 1.47 4.51 -1.81
N CYS A 49 0.63 5.02 -0.91
CA CYS A 49 -0.44 5.95 -1.23
C CYS A 49 -0.61 6.96 -0.10
N ALA A 50 -1.02 8.18 -0.43
CA ALA A 50 -1.48 9.17 0.53
C ALA A 50 -2.84 9.74 0.12
N LYS A 51 -3.68 10.04 1.12
CA LYS A 51 -5.00 10.67 0.95
C LYS A 51 -5.20 11.78 1.97
N TRP A 52 -5.91 12.83 1.58
CA TRP A 52 -6.25 13.95 2.47
C TRP A 52 -7.53 13.64 3.27
N ASP A 53 -7.48 13.84 4.59
CA ASP A 53 -8.62 13.82 5.51
C ASP A 53 -8.94 15.25 5.95
N ASP A 54 -9.80 15.90 5.18
CA ASP A 54 -10.11 17.33 5.29
C ASP A 54 -10.62 17.77 6.67
N PRO A 55 -11.63 17.09 7.28
CA PRO A 55 -12.16 17.52 8.58
C PRO A 55 -11.15 17.49 9.72
N ARG A 56 -10.09 16.68 9.62
CA ARG A 56 -9.05 16.53 10.65
C ARG A 56 -7.70 17.08 10.22
N ARG A 57 -7.65 17.73 9.04
CA ARG A 57 -6.46 18.36 8.46
C ARG A 57 -5.19 17.49 8.55
N ARG A 58 -5.26 16.30 7.99
CA ARG A 58 -4.12 15.38 8.00
C ARG A 58 -4.06 14.55 6.74
N PHE A 59 -2.85 14.15 6.37
CA PHE A 59 -2.67 13.11 5.37
C PHE A 59 -2.71 11.73 6.03
N LEU A 60 -3.35 10.79 5.36
CA LEU A 60 -3.35 9.37 5.71
C LEU A 60 -2.49 8.65 4.70
N VAL A 61 -1.56 7.85 5.18
CA VAL A 61 -0.49 7.30 4.36
C VAL A 61 -0.39 5.81 4.55
N SER A 62 -0.39 5.04 3.45
CA SER A 62 -0.27 3.59 3.48
C SER A 62 1.18 3.15 3.45
N PHE A 63 1.48 2.07 4.16
CA PHE A 63 2.82 1.52 4.25
C PHE A 63 2.96 0.26 3.41
N LEU A 64 4.03 0.17 2.61
CA LEU A 64 4.35 -1.07 1.93
C LEU A 64 4.71 -2.18 2.94
N GLU A 65 5.31 -1.81 4.08
CA GLU A 65 5.54 -2.72 5.21
C GLU A 65 4.28 -3.07 6.02
N GLY A 66 3.13 -2.51 5.66
CA GLY A 66 1.85 -2.76 6.30
C GLY A 66 1.49 -1.75 7.40
N GLY A 67 0.23 -1.33 7.38
CA GLY A 67 -0.33 -0.36 8.32
C GLY A 67 -0.63 1.00 7.67
N VAL A 68 -1.05 1.93 8.51
CA VAL A 68 -1.39 3.30 8.11
C VAL A 68 -0.76 4.29 9.07
N GLY A 69 -0.21 5.36 8.51
CA GLY A 69 0.26 6.54 9.22
C GLY A 69 -0.66 7.74 9.01
N GLN A 70 -0.57 8.69 9.93
CA GLN A 70 -1.11 10.03 9.75
C GLN A 70 0.01 11.06 9.77
N VAL A 71 -0.14 12.11 8.98
CA VAL A 71 0.72 13.30 8.98
C VAL A 71 -0.18 14.51 9.22
N PRO A 72 -0.31 14.99 10.47
CA PRO A 72 -1.15 16.14 10.79
C PRO A 72 -0.54 17.44 10.22
N VAL A 73 -1.40 18.33 9.71
CA VAL A 73 -1.01 19.64 9.18
C VAL A 73 -1.62 20.73 10.09
N PRO A 74 -0.80 21.43 10.89
CA PRO A 74 -1.26 22.51 11.75
C PRO A 74 -1.99 23.64 11.00
N ASP A 75 -2.85 24.38 11.70
CA ASP A 75 -3.60 25.50 11.13
C ASP A 75 -2.70 26.65 10.66
N ASP A 76 -1.61 26.88 11.39
CA ASP A 76 -0.59 27.88 11.14
C ASP A 76 0.56 27.37 10.24
N TYR A 77 0.37 26.23 9.56
CA TYR A 77 1.40 25.66 8.70
C TYR A 77 1.77 26.61 7.57
N SER A 78 3.01 27.11 7.63
CA SER A 78 3.62 27.91 6.57
C SER A 78 4.63 27.06 5.82
N PRO A 79 4.48 26.84 4.50
CA PRO A 79 5.42 26.06 3.72
C PRO A 79 6.79 26.73 3.75
N GLY A 80 7.80 26.00 4.23
CA GLY A 80 9.17 26.50 4.30
C GLY A 80 10.20 25.38 4.46
N PRO A 81 11.50 25.64 4.20
CA PRO A 81 12.54 24.59 4.19
C PRO A 81 12.71 23.86 5.52
N SER A 82 12.30 24.51 6.62
CA SER A 82 12.39 24.02 8.00
C SER A 82 11.06 23.48 8.54
N ALA A 83 9.94 23.68 7.83
CA ALA A 83 8.61 23.25 8.26
C ALA A 83 8.36 21.78 7.85
N VAL A 84 9.02 20.86 8.56
CA VAL A 84 8.91 19.42 8.34
C VAL A 84 7.93 18.81 9.34
N LEU A 85 6.92 18.12 8.82
CA LEU A 85 5.90 17.40 9.61
C LEU A 85 6.43 16.05 10.10
N GLU A 86 5.70 15.40 11.00
CA GLU A 86 6.05 14.08 11.54
C GLU A 86 4.94 13.05 11.25
N GLU A 87 5.31 11.89 10.69
CA GLU A 87 4.42 10.76 10.50
C GLU A 87 4.25 9.98 11.80
N ALA A 88 3.00 9.79 12.23
CA ALA A 88 2.65 8.92 13.33
C ALA A 88 1.92 7.67 12.81
N THR A 89 2.41 6.48 13.16
CA THR A 89 1.68 5.24 12.84
C THR A 89 0.40 5.16 13.69
N VAL A 90 -0.74 4.95 13.04
CA VAL A 90 -2.06 4.89 13.69
C VAL A 90 -2.72 3.53 13.58
N VAL A 91 -2.41 2.75 12.54
CA VAL A 91 -2.93 1.40 12.35
C VAL A 91 -1.77 0.45 12.11
N LYS A 92 -1.70 -0.61 12.93
CA LYS A 92 -0.75 -1.71 12.76
C LYS A 92 -1.29 -2.99 13.37
N ASP A 93 -2.15 -3.66 12.62
CA ASP A 93 -2.85 -4.86 13.06
C ASP A 93 -1.93 -6.09 13.06
N ALA A 94 -1.79 -6.76 14.20
CA ALA A 94 -0.95 -7.94 14.34
C ALA A 94 -1.43 -9.11 13.46
N ASP A 95 -2.75 -9.25 13.30
CA ASP A 95 -3.39 -10.26 12.44
C ASP A 95 -3.34 -9.92 10.94
N LEU A 96 -2.73 -8.79 10.56
CA LEU A 96 -2.36 -8.43 9.20
C LEU A 96 -0.84 -8.19 9.01
N ALA A 97 -0.03 -8.41 10.05
CA ALA A 97 1.41 -8.26 9.98
C ALA A 97 2.03 -9.09 8.84
N GLY A 98 2.90 -8.46 8.06
CA GLY A 98 3.55 -9.05 6.88
C GLY A 98 2.82 -8.78 5.56
N ASN A 99 1.60 -8.23 5.59
CA ASN A 99 0.91 -7.72 4.40
C ASN A 99 1.22 -6.25 4.18
N ALA A 100 1.21 -5.82 2.92
CA ALA A 100 1.28 -4.42 2.54
C ALA A 100 -0.09 -3.75 2.63
N SER A 101 -0.11 -2.43 2.81
CA SER A 101 -1.29 -1.60 2.60
C SER A 101 -1.15 -0.91 1.23
N LEU A 102 -1.88 -1.40 0.23
CA LEU A 102 -1.78 -0.98 -1.18
C LEU A 102 -3.07 -0.28 -1.61
N GLY A 103 -3.23 0.97 -1.20
CA GLY A 103 -4.38 1.80 -1.53
C GLY A 103 -5.25 2.13 -0.33
N LEU A 104 -5.72 3.39 -0.32
CA LEU A 104 -6.58 3.97 0.70
C LEU A 104 -7.78 4.67 0.04
N ALA A 105 -8.93 4.62 0.71
CA ALA A 105 -10.07 5.48 0.41
C ALA A 105 -10.62 6.08 1.70
N VAL A 106 -10.75 7.42 1.71
CA VAL A 106 -11.29 8.17 2.84
C VAL A 106 -12.77 8.43 2.58
N ASP A 107 -13.61 7.95 3.48
CA ASP A 107 -15.04 8.20 3.54
C ASP A 107 -15.28 9.20 4.68
N GLY A 108 -15.08 10.48 4.36
CA GLY A 108 -15.11 11.58 5.34
C GLY A 108 -16.49 11.75 5.98
N GLU A 109 -17.57 11.60 5.20
CA GLU A 109 -18.96 11.76 5.67
C GLU A 109 -19.30 10.76 6.79
N ARG A 110 -18.79 9.53 6.68
CA ARG A 110 -19.07 8.47 7.66
C ARG A 110 -17.93 8.27 8.64
N GLY A 111 -16.87 9.06 8.55
CA GLY A 111 -15.71 8.96 9.42
C GLY A 111 -14.96 7.65 9.25
N ARG A 112 -14.84 7.11 8.03
CA ARG A 112 -14.22 5.79 7.79
C ARG A 112 -13.02 5.87 6.86
N LEU A 113 -12.03 5.04 7.12
CA LEU A 113 -10.91 4.76 6.24
C LEU A 113 -11.04 3.33 5.72
N LEU A 114 -11.04 3.14 4.40
CA LEU A 114 -10.88 1.82 3.80
C LEU A 114 -9.43 1.61 3.39
N VAL A 115 -8.91 0.41 3.66
CA VAL A 115 -7.54 0.02 3.38
C VAL A 115 -7.55 -1.30 2.61
N ALA A 116 -6.90 -1.31 1.46
CA ALA A 116 -6.61 -2.54 0.74
C ALA A 116 -5.35 -3.19 1.31
N VAL A 117 -5.52 -4.36 1.89
CA VAL A 117 -4.45 -5.13 2.52
C VAL A 117 -4.03 -6.22 1.54
N ALA A 118 -2.81 -6.14 1.05
CA ALA A 118 -2.31 -7.02 0.02
C ALA A 118 -1.26 -7.98 0.57
N ASP A 119 -1.43 -9.26 0.26
CA ASP A 119 -0.40 -10.26 0.50
C ASP A 119 0.57 -10.30 -0.69
N VAL A 120 1.59 -9.42 -0.66
CA VAL A 120 2.50 -9.20 -1.79
C VAL A 120 3.46 -10.37 -2.00
N ILE A 121 3.83 -11.08 -0.92
CA ILE A 121 4.84 -12.14 -0.94
C ILE A 121 4.29 -13.52 -0.55
N GLY A 122 2.96 -13.67 -0.46
CA GLY A 122 2.30 -14.95 -0.19
C GLY A 122 2.38 -15.42 1.28
N ASN A 123 2.53 -14.48 2.21
CA ASN A 123 2.66 -14.76 3.64
C ASN A 123 1.34 -15.19 4.29
N ARG A 124 0.22 -14.60 3.88
CA ARG A 124 -1.03 -14.57 4.66
C ARG A 124 -2.26 -14.68 3.77
N TYR A 125 -2.93 -13.55 3.51
CA TYR A 125 -4.18 -13.43 2.79
C TYR A 125 -4.39 -11.95 2.43
N SER A 126 -5.02 -11.67 1.29
CA SER A 126 -5.40 -10.29 0.97
C SER A 126 -6.78 -9.98 1.52
N ALA A 127 -7.03 -8.73 1.89
CA ALA A 127 -8.25 -8.30 2.53
C ALA A 127 -8.59 -6.84 2.24
N VAL A 128 -9.82 -6.45 2.57
CA VAL A 128 -10.20 -5.05 2.73
C VAL A 128 -10.56 -4.83 4.18
N ALA A 129 -9.92 -3.87 4.82
CA ALA A 129 -10.20 -3.45 6.18
C ALA A 129 -10.84 -2.06 6.17
N ALA A 130 -11.75 -1.80 7.11
CA ALA A 130 -12.25 -0.46 7.37
C ALA A 130 -11.99 -0.07 8.82
N TYR A 131 -11.61 1.19 9.03
CA TYR A 131 -11.27 1.76 10.33
C TYR A 131 -12.09 3.00 10.58
N ASP A 132 -12.44 3.24 11.84
CA ASP A 132 -12.99 4.50 12.28
C ASP A 132 -11.88 5.58 12.32
N LEU A 133 -12.10 6.73 11.69
CA LEU A 133 -11.10 7.80 11.57
C LEU A 133 -10.80 8.50 12.90
N SER A 134 -11.68 8.40 13.90
CA SER A 134 -11.48 9.06 15.19
C SER A 134 -10.73 8.19 16.19
N THR A 135 -10.99 6.89 16.18
CA THR A 135 -10.47 5.93 17.16
C THR A 135 -9.43 4.97 16.59
N TRP A 136 -9.30 4.88 15.26
CA TRP A 136 -8.51 3.87 14.55
C TRP A 136 -8.96 2.44 14.79
N LYS A 137 -10.12 2.24 15.40
CA LYS A 137 -10.68 0.92 15.63
C LYS A 137 -11.11 0.31 14.29
N ARG A 138 -10.67 -0.92 14.02
CA ARG A 138 -11.14 -1.70 12.88
C ARG A 138 -12.62 -2.02 13.05
N THR A 139 -13.45 -1.55 12.12
CA THR A 139 -14.90 -1.77 12.10
C THR A 139 -15.29 -2.93 11.19
N PHE A 140 -14.46 -3.22 10.19
CA PHE A 140 -14.72 -4.26 9.21
C PHE A 140 -13.41 -4.88 8.71
N LEU A 141 -13.46 -6.18 8.41
CA LEU A 141 -12.40 -6.89 7.73
C LEU A 141 -13.03 -8.00 6.89
N THR A 142 -12.77 -7.99 5.58
CA THR A 142 -13.14 -9.10 4.70
C THR A 142 -11.92 -9.62 3.98
N GLN A 143 -11.69 -10.92 4.10
CA GLN A 143 -10.69 -11.61 3.29
C GLN A 143 -11.18 -11.67 1.83
N LEU A 144 -10.28 -11.35 0.91
CA LEU A 144 -10.52 -11.41 -0.54
C LEU A 144 -9.85 -12.63 -1.18
N SER A 145 -8.63 -12.99 -0.76
CA SER A 145 -7.85 -14.07 -1.36
C SER A 145 -6.85 -14.67 -0.36
N GLY A 146 -6.21 -15.78 -0.74
CA GLY A 146 -5.21 -16.49 0.09
C GLY A 146 -5.83 -17.54 1.02
N PRO A 147 -5.00 -18.36 1.69
CA PRO A 147 -5.49 -19.42 2.57
C PRO A 147 -6.23 -18.80 3.75
N SER A 148 -7.55 -19.04 3.83
CA SER A 148 -8.30 -18.76 5.05
C SER A 148 -7.70 -19.56 6.21
N LYS A 149 -7.84 -19.07 7.45
CA LYS A 149 -7.41 -19.82 8.65
C LYS A 149 -7.94 -21.25 8.62
N TRP A 150 -9.18 -21.45 8.17
CA TRP A 150 -9.85 -22.74 8.00
C TRP A 150 -9.29 -23.62 6.88
N VAL A 151 -8.65 -23.04 5.86
CA VAL A 151 -8.01 -23.81 4.78
C VAL A 151 -6.65 -24.30 5.24
N ARG A 152 -5.83 -23.46 5.89
CA ARG A 152 -4.54 -23.88 6.46
C ARG A 152 -4.70 -24.89 7.59
N GLU A 153 -5.71 -24.71 8.45
CA GLU A 153 -6.02 -25.66 9.52
C GLU A 153 -6.54 -26.98 8.94
N ARG A 154 -7.38 -26.94 7.90
CA ARG A 154 -7.74 -28.15 7.14
C ARG A 154 -6.59 -28.75 6.34
N GLU A 155 -5.64 -27.98 5.84
CA GLU A 155 -4.47 -28.48 5.13
C GLU A 155 -3.48 -29.13 6.09
N ARG A 156 -3.31 -28.57 7.29
CA ARG A 156 -2.55 -29.20 8.38
C ARG A 156 -3.25 -30.45 8.89
N GLU A 157 -4.58 -30.42 9.06
CA GLU A 157 -5.36 -31.61 9.36
C GLU A 157 -5.29 -32.63 8.23
N ARG A 158 -5.26 -32.19 6.96
CA ARG A 158 -5.04 -33.03 5.77
C ARG A 158 -3.65 -33.66 5.75
N GLU A 159 -2.58 -32.92 6.05
CA GLU A 159 -1.23 -33.50 6.21
C GLU A 159 -1.20 -34.54 7.34
N ILE A 160 -1.90 -34.29 8.45
CA ILE A 160 -2.02 -35.24 9.56
C ILE A 160 -2.88 -36.45 9.18
N THR A 161 -3.92 -36.29 8.36
CA THR A 161 -4.74 -37.39 7.86
C THR A 161 -4.14 -38.11 6.66
N ASP A 162 -3.31 -37.48 5.82
CA ASP A 162 -2.62 -38.12 4.69
C ASP A 162 -1.53 -39.08 5.19
N ILE A 163 -0.99 -38.86 6.41
CA ILE A 163 -0.18 -39.84 7.15
C ILE A 163 -1.03 -41.04 7.61
N LYS A 164 -2.36 -40.90 7.70
CA LYS A 164 -3.31 -41.94 8.13
C LYS A 164 -4.18 -42.53 7.00
N ILE A 165 -4.19 -41.94 5.81
CA ILE A 165 -5.05 -42.33 4.68
C ILE A 165 -4.15 -42.84 3.55
N TRP A 166 -3.49 -43.97 3.81
CA TRP A 166 -3.21 -44.97 2.76
C TRP A 166 -4.27 -46.09 2.77
N GLU A 167 -5.41 -45.84 3.42
CA GLU A 167 -6.52 -46.76 3.44
C GLU A 167 -7.81 -45.98 3.13
N TYR A 168 -8.46 -46.42 2.06
CA TYR A 168 -9.82 -46.10 1.63
C TYR A 168 -10.03 -44.99 0.61
N GLU A 169 -10.38 -45.45 -0.60
CA GLU A 169 -10.84 -44.70 -1.77
C GLU A 169 -12.39 -44.72 -1.83
N ASP A 170 -13.00 -43.60 -2.24
CA ASP A 170 -14.02 -43.49 -3.30
C ASP A 170 -15.04 -42.32 -3.07
N ARG A 171 -15.16 -41.51 -4.13
CA ARG A 171 -16.11 -40.45 -4.57
C ARG A 171 -17.17 -39.84 -3.63
N SER A 172 -17.29 -38.50 -3.71
CA SER A 172 -18.50 -37.80 -4.25
C SER A 172 -18.32 -36.28 -4.41
N GLN A 173 -19.23 -35.67 -5.20
CA GLN A 173 -19.11 -34.40 -5.92
C GLN A 173 -19.29 -33.11 -5.11
N ILE A 174 -18.79 -31.99 -5.64
CA ILE A 174 -19.08 -30.62 -5.15
C ILE A 174 -19.74 -29.78 -6.26
N HIS A 175 -20.90 -29.22 -5.91
CA HIS A 175 -21.73 -28.30 -6.68
C HIS A 175 -21.24 -26.85 -6.49
N THR A 176 -21.03 -26.11 -7.57
CA THR A 176 -20.63 -24.68 -7.52
C THR A 176 -21.83 -23.75 -7.65
N ARG A 177 -21.85 -22.67 -6.86
CA ARG A 177 -22.78 -21.54 -7.01
C ARG A 177 -22.01 -20.26 -7.40
N PRO A 178 -22.57 -19.40 -8.27
CA PRO A 178 -21.87 -18.20 -8.76
C PRO A 178 -22.06 -16.99 -7.83
N ALA A 179 -21.05 -16.12 -7.84
CA ALA A 179 -21.01 -14.82 -7.15
C ALA A 179 -21.87 -13.75 -7.85
N PRO A 180 -22.43 -12.77 -7.12
CA PRO A 180 -23.10 -11.63 -7.75
C PRO A 180 -22.12 -10.51 -8.15
N LYS A 181 -22.41 -9.92 -9.31
CA LYS A 181 -21.78 -8.72 -9.90
C LYS A 181 -22.59 -7.46 -9.59
N SER A 182 -21.95 -6.30 -9.82
CA SER A 182 -22.44 -4.89 -9.92
C SER A 182 -22.02 -4.02 -8.74
N ALA A 183 -21.66 -2.74 -8.85
CA ALA A 183 -21.38 -1.80 -9.95
C ALA A 183 -20.75 -0.52 -9.29
N PRO A 184 -20.30 0.51 -10.05
CA PRO A 184 -19.24 1.42 -9.62
C PRO A 184 -19.75 2.61 -8.80
N THR A 185 -18.90 3.20 -7.97
CA THR A 185 -19.12 4.55 -7.42
C THR A 185 -17.85 5.36 -7.63
N ARG A 186 -17.99 6.45 -8.41
CA ARG A 186 -16.95 7.47 -8.61
C ARG A 186 -16.60 8.08 -7.26
N ILE A 187 -15.36 7.91 -6.82
CA ILE A 187 -14.79 8.67 -5.69
C ILE A 187 -13.98 9.81 -6.32
N LEU A 188 -14.57 11.00 -6.36
CA LEU A 188 -13.84 12.24 -6.61
C LEU A 188 -13.14 12.64 -5.31
N SER A 189 -12.07 11.92 -4.98
CA SER A 189 -11.08 12.37 -4.00
C SER A 189 -9.95 13.03 -4.77
N LEU A 190 -9.51 14.23 -4.37
CA LEU A 190 -8.21 14.76 -4.83
C LEU A 190 -7.15 13.66 -4.71
N VAL A 191 -6.47 13.37 -5.81
CA VAL A 191 -5.43 12.35 -5.88
C VAL A 191 -4.10 13.06 -5.70
N TYR A 192 -3.48 12.89 -4.54
CA TYR A 192 -2.07 13.22 -4.35
C TYR A 192 -1.26 12.08 -4.95
N LEU A 193 -0.50 12.35 -6.02
CA LEU A 193 0.41 11.35 -6.60
C LEU A 193 1.55 11.11 -5.61
N ASN A 194 1.81 9.84 -5.29
CA ASN A 194 2.80 9.44 -4.32
C ASN A 194 3.80 8.49 -4.99
N HIS A 195 5.04 8.94 -5.21
CA HIS A 195 6.18 8.08 -5.53
C HIS A 195 7.34 8.53 -4.65
N MET A 196 7.46 7.94 -3.46
CA MET A 196 8.36 8.46 -2.44
C MET A 196 9.29 7.38 -1.92
N PHE A 197 10.44 7.26 -2.59
CA PHE A 197 11.61 6.63 -1.99
C PHE A 197 12.14 7.55 -0.88
N GLY A 198 12.07 7.09 0.37
CA GLY A 198 12.67 7.82 1.48
C GLY A 198 14.20 7.80 1.40
N LEU A 199 14.82 8.92 1.06
CA LEU A 199 16.27 9.11 1.12
C LEU A 199 16.68 9.60 2.53
N GLY A 200 17.70 8.97 3.13
CA GLY A 200 18.31 9.38 4.40
C GLY A 200 18.32 8.33 5.53
N TYR A 201 19.30 8.41 6.43
CA TYR A 201 19.41 7.60 7.65
C TYR A 201 20.03 8.45 8.77
N PRO A 202 19.48 8.51 10.00
CA PRO A 202 18.11 8.23 10.43
C PRO A 202 17.16 9.41 10.13
N ARG A 203 15.84 9.19 10.17
CA ARG A 203 14.75 10.14 9.80
C ARG A 203 14.69 10.52 8.31
N LYS A 204 14.15 9.60 7.51
CA LYS A 204 13.93 9.81 6.08
C LYS A 204 12.95 10.95 5.87
N LYS A 205 13.29 11.83 4.92
CA LYS A 205 12.40 12.89 4.47
C LYS A 205 11.58 12.39 3.30
N HIS A 206 10.32 12.77 3.33
CA HIS A 206 9.25 12.36 2.42
C HIS A 206 8.51 13.66 2.01
N ALA A 207 8.00 13.75 0.78
CA ALA A 207 7.36 14.95 0.23
C ALA A 207 5.98 14.64 -0.41
N LEU A 208 4.89 15.15 0.16
CA LEU A 208 3.56 15.07 -0.46
C LEU A 208 3.34 16.26 -1.37
N VAL A 209 3.02 16.01 -2.63
CA VAL A 209 2.80 17.06 -3.64
C VAL A 209 1.31 17.25 -3.87
N GLU A 210 0.84 18.48 -3.66
CA GLU A 210 -0.54 18.86 -3.99
C GLU A 210 -0.74 18.90 -5.51
N ALA A 211 -1.71 18.15 -6.00
CA ALA A 211 -2.17 18.22 -7.39
C ALA A 211 -3.34 19.20 -7.48
N VAL A 212 -3.09 20.40 -8.01
CA VAL A 212 -4.14 21.40 -8.28
C VAL A 212 -4.63 21.19 -9.71
N PHE A 213 -5.88 20.77 -9.86
CA PHE A 213 -6.53 20.67 -11.17
C PHE A 213 -7.31 21.96 -11.44
N SER A 214 -6.88 22.73 -12.44
CA SER A 214 -7.66 23.86 -12.94
C SER A 214 -8.88 23.34 -13.71
N THR A 215 -10.08 23.82 -13.34
CA THR A 215 -11.34 23.58 -14.07
C THR A 215 -11.38 24.32 -15.40
#